data_AF-A0A9E5Y808-F1
#
_entry.id   AF-A0A9E5Y808-F1
#
_cell.length_a   1.000
_cell.length_b   1.000
_cell.length_c   1.000
_cell.angle_alpha   90.00
_cell.angle_beta   90.00
_cell.angle_gamma   90.00
#
_symmetry.space_group_name_H-M   'P 1'
#
loop_
_entity.id
_entity.type
_entity.pdbx_description
1 polymer ?
#
loop_
_entity_poly.entity_id
_entity_poly.type
_entity_poly.pdbx_seq_one_letter_code
_entity_poly.pdbx_strand_id
1 'polypeptide(L)'
;MEVVLATRNVDKINEIKDILKDLRLKVLTFKDFSHFPYVEEKGNTLKKNALLKARSIFRFTEKITLADDSGLEVEVLRRAPGVFSSRFAGPGATYEDNNRKLLFSLKGIPDKKRGALFRCTVALIGPQGKEEVVEGICKGKIISEIRGRAGFGYDPLFQPEGFDKTFAELSPKEKNQISHRAKALLKAKKILKMWVSYNPSLVVGLTGNIGCGKSTVANMFKEMGACVIEADRVGHLILEREEVKEELVKLFGEFILDEEGKISRKKLRGVVFKDEEKLKKLNSILHPLIGQVVRGKIKSSPKGVVVVEGALIFEAGWESLMGKIVVVSCSKNKQMERIRQSTSLTTGEIEAIMKAQLSSFEKLSKADFVLENEGDLAHLRKNVEKLWVRLAKSED
;
A
#
# COMPACT_ATOMS: atom_id res chain seq x y z
N MET A 1 9.57 3.76 7.84
CA MET A 1 9.08 2.55 7.15
C MET A 1 10.23 1.57 7.00
N GLU A 2 9.97 0.27 7.16
CA GLU A 2 10.98 -0.80 7.05
C GLU A 2 10.79 -1.58 5.75
N VAL A 3 11.89 -2.02 5.12
CA VAL A 3 11.87 -2.95 3.98
C VAL A 3 12.78 -4.13 4.26
N VAL A 4 12.28 -5.34 4.07
CA VAL A 4 13.02 -6.59 4.28
C VAL A 4 13.59 -7.07 2.94
N LEU A 5 14.89 -7.35 2.91
CA LEU A 5 15.53 -7.97 1.75
C LEU A 5 15.44 -9.49 1.85
N ALA A 6 14.72 -10.11 0.93
CA ALA A 6 14.52 -11.56 0.84
C ALA A 6 15.70 -12.27 0.15
N THR A 7 16.91 -12.03 0.66
CA THR A 7 18.15 -12.62 0.16
C THR A 7 19.15 -12.82 1.30
N ARG A 8 19.97 -13.87 1.18
CA ARG A 8 21.11 -14.14 2.06
C ARG A 8 22.45 -13.80 1.40
N ASN A 9 22.45 -13.41 0.13
CA ASN A 9 23.66 -13.05 -0.59
C ASN A 9 24.10 -11.63 -0.17
N VAL A 10 25.27 -11.54 0.47
CA VAL A 10 25.80 -10.30 1.03
C VAL A 10 26.14 -9.28 -0.05
N ASP A 11 26.67 -9.71 -1.21
CA ASP A 11 27.00 -8.80 -2.32
C ASP A 11 25.75 -8.12 -2.88
N LYS A 12 24.67 -8.88 -3.04
CA LYS A 12 23.36 -8.35 -3.44
C LYS A 12 22.81 -7.37 -2.41
N ILE A 13 22.92 -7.67 -1.11
CA ILE A 13 22.47 -6.77 -0.04
C ILE A 13 23.19 -5.43 -0.12
N ASN A 14 24.50 -5.44 -0.36
CA ASN A 14 25.30 -4.22 -0.46
C ASN A 14 24.88 -3.36 -1.68
N GLU A 15 24.71 -3.98 -2.85
CA GLU A 15 24.22 -3.27 -4.05
C GLU A 15 22.81 -2.68 -3.84
N ILE A 16 21.90 -3.43 -3.22
CA ILE A 16 20.54 -2.96 -2.93
C ILE A 16 20.56 -1.78 -1.95
N LYS A 17 21.34 -1.88 -0.86
CA LYS A 17 21.48 -0.81 0.13
C LYS A 17 22.00 0.49 -0.50
N ASP A 18 23.01 0.41 -1.36
CA ASP A 18 23.57 1.60 -2.02
C ASP A 18 22.54 2.31 -2.90
N ILE A 19 21.72 1.55 -3.64
CA ILE A 19 20.70 2.13 -4.53
C ILE A 19 19.52 2.73 -3.76
N LEU A 20 19.13 2.10 -2.65
CA LEU A 20 17.99 2.52 -1.84
C LEU A 20 18.32 3.58 -0.77
N LYS A 21 19.60 3.94 -0.57
CA LYS A 21 20.04 4.84 0.51
C LYS A 21 19.30 6.17 0.59
N ASP A 22 18.87 6.72 -0.56
CA ASP A 22 18.16 8.01 -0.60
C ASP A 22 16.70 7.93 -0.12
N LEU A 23 16.13 6.74 0.07
CA LEU A 23 14.71 6.59 0.43
C LEU A 23 14.38 6.77 1.92
N ARG A 24 15.34 7.12 2.80
CA ARG A 24 15.14 7.18 4.28
C ARG A 24 14.38 5.94 4.82
N LEU A 25 14.67 4.78 4.24
CA LEU A 25 14.08 3.48 4.61
C LEU A 25 15.02 2.75 5.57
N LYS A 26 14.46 2.09 6.58
CA LYS A 26 15.23 1.11 7.37
C LYS A 26 15.27 -0.22 6.61
N VAL A 27 16.44 -0.57 6.10
CA VAL A 27 16.65 -1.81 5.33
C VAL A 27 17.01 -2.95 6.29
N LEU A 28 16.08 -3.90 6.45
CA LEU A 28 16.26 -5.12 7.21
C LEU A 28 16.75 -6.26 6.31
N THR A 29 17.57 -7.12 6.87
CA THR A 29 18.21 -8.27 6.23
C THR A 29 17.95 -9.53 7.04
N PHE A 30 18.39 -10.68 6.55
CA PHE A 30 18.29 -11.94 7.29
C PHE A 30 18.97 -11.91 8.67
N LYS A 31 19.93 -11.00 8.91
CA LYS A 31 20.61 -10.84 10.19
C LYS A 31 19.76 -10.16 11.26
N ASP A 32 18.68 -9.47 10.86
CA ASP A 32 17.81 -8.72 11.76
C ASP A 32 16.68 -9.60 12.36
N PHE A 33 16.69 -10.90 12.08
CA PHE A 33 15.68 -11.85 12.54
C PHE A 33 16.34 -13.09 13.13
N SER A 34 15.84 -13.57 14.28
CA SER A 34 16.34 -14.79 14.92
C SER A 34 16.14 -16.04 14.05
N HIS A 35 15.04 -16.10 13.29
CA HIS A 35 14.68 -17.23 12.45
C HIS A 35 14.27 -16.75 11.06
N PHE A 36 15.22 -16.50 10.16
CA PHE A 36 14.91 -16.09 8.78
C PHE A 36 14.65 -17.30 7.88
N PRO A 37 13.45 -17.46 7.27
CA PRO A 37 13.14 -18.64 6.45
C PRO A 37 14.13 -18.86 5.31
N TYR A 38 14.52 -20.12 5.09
CA TYR A 38 15.19 -20.53 3.86
C TYR A 38 14.14 -20.83 2.79
N VAL A 39 14.29 -20.24 1.61
CA VAL A 39 13.33 -20.40 0.51
C VAL A 39 14.05 -21.06 -0.65
N GLU A 40 13.64 -22.29 -0.96
CA GLU A 40 14.20 -23.05 -2.08
C GLU A 40 13.65 -22.54 -3.42
N GLU A 41 14.55 -22.24 -4.36
CA GLU A 41 14.21 -21.70 -5.68
C GLU A 41 13.80 -22.83 -6.65
N LYS A 42 12.53 -23.24 -6.59
CA LYS A 42 11.94 -24.29 -7.45
C LYS A 42 11.37 -23.77 -8.77
N GLY A 43 11.38 -22.45 -8.99
CA GLY A 43 10.79 -21.83 -10.16
C GLY A 43 11.63 -22.03 -11.42
N ASN A 44 10.95 -22.19 -12.56
CA ASN A 44 11.58 -22.27 -13.88
C ASN A 44 11.83 -20.90 -14.53
N THR A 45 11.54 -19.79 -13.83
CA THR A 45 11.80 -18.42 -14.30
C THR A 45 12.28 -17.54 -13.15
N LEU A 46 13.08 -16.51 -13.46
CA LEU A 46 13.56 -15.54 -12.46
C LEU A 46 12.39 -14.85 -11.74
N LYS A 47 11.32 -14.53 -12.47
CA LYS A 47 10.09 -13.96 -11.88
C LYS A 47 9.45 -14.87 -10.84
N LYS A 48 9.32 -16.16 -11.12
CA LYS A 48 8.72 -17.11 -10.16
C LYS A 48 9.57 -17.24 -8.90
N ASN A 49 10.89 -17.31 -9.03
CA ASN A 49 11.80 -17.37 -7.88
C ASN A 49 11.77 -16.08 -7.05
N ALA A 50 11.82 -14.91 -7.70
CA ALA A 50 11.73 -13.63 -7.01
C ALA A 50 10.41 -13.51 -6.23
N LEU A 51 9.26 -13.82 -6.85
CA LEU A 51 7.96 -13.81 -6.16
C LEU A 51 7.89 -14.82 -5.03
N LEU A 52 8.40 -16.04 -5.21
CA LEU A 52 8.40 -17.08 -4.18
C LEU A 52 9.16 -16.62 -2.93
N LYS A 53 10.34 -16.02 -3.11
CA LYS A 53 11.13 -15.42 -2.04
C LYS A 53 10.39 -14.26 -1.38
N ALA A 54 9.87 -13.34 -2.17
CA ALA A 54 9.19 -12.14 -1.66
C ALA A 54 7.94 -12.51 -0.85
N ARG A 55 7.08 -13.40 -1.36
CA ARG A 55 5.87 -13.87 -0.67
C ARG A 55 6.19 -14.63 0.61
N SER A 56 7.21 -15.48 0.60
CA SER A 56 7.56 -16.29 1.77
C SER A 56 8.09 -15.43 2.90
N ILE A 57 8.96 -14.46 2.60
CA ILE A 57 9.48 -13.53 3.59
C ILE A 57 8.43 -12.51 4.02
N PHE A 58 7.53 -12.07 3.13
CA PHE A 58 6.40 -11.22 3.49
C PHE A 58 5.46 -11.93 4.47
N ARG A 59 5.08 -13.18 4.20
CA ARG A 59 4.23 -13.97 5.13
C ARG A 59 4.86 -14.16 6.50
N PHE A 60 6.19 -14.25 6.57
CA PHE A 60 6.91 -14.39 7.84
C PHE A 60 7.04 -13.07 8.61
N THR A 61 7.24 -11.95 7.92
CA THR A 61 7.59 -10.67 8.55
C THR A 61 6.43 -9.68 8.62
N GLU A 62 5.40 -9.85 7.79
CA GLU A 62 4.32 -8.90 7.50
C GLU A 62 4.80 -7.48 7.10
N LYS A 63 6.07 -7.37 6.70
CA LYS A 63 6.73 -6.11 6.32
C LYS A 63 6.93 -6.05 4.82
N ILE A 64 7.01 -4.82 4.28
CA ILE A 64 7.34 -4.62 2.88
C ILE A 64 8.59 -5.41 2.55
N THR A 65 8.50 -6.24 1.52
CA THR A 65 9.55 -7.20 1.19
C THR A 65 10.01 -6.97 -0.24
N LEU A 66 11.32 -6.95 -0.44
CA LEU A 66 11.98 -6.91 -1.74
C LEU A 66 12.78 -8.20 -1.94
N ALA A 67 12.52 -8.92 -3.02
CA ALA A 67 13.34 -10.03 -3.47
C ALA A 67 13.87 -9.75 -4.87
N ASP A 68 15.14 -10.06 -5.13
CA ASP A 68 15.69 -10.11 -6.47
C ASP A 68 16.00 -11.56 -6.87
N ASP A 69 15.80 -11.87 -8.15
CA ASP A 69 16.45 -13.00 -8.79
C ASP A 69 17.16 -12.55 -10.07
N SER A 70 18.34 -13.10 -10.34
CA SER A 70 19.19 -12.63 -11.44
C SER A 70 19.84 -13.80 -12.16
N GLY A 71 20.01 -13.67 -13.47
CA GLY A 71 20.68 -14.68 -14.27
C GLY A 71 21.46 -14.11 -15.46
N LEU A 72 22.51 -14.81 -15.85
CA LEU A 72 23.24 -14.62 -17.09
C LEU A 72 22.61 -15.50 -18.17
N GLU A 73 22.32 -14.93 -19.33
CA GLU A 73 21.79 -15.62 -20.49
C GLU A 73 22.78 -15.48 -21.64
N VAL A 74 23.39 -16.59 -22.07
CA VAL A 74 24.35 -16.60 -23.18
C VAL A 74 23.67 -17.15 -24.43
N GLU A 75 23.71 -16.39 -25.52
CA GLU A 75 22.92 -16.65 -26.73
C GLU A 75 23.23 -18.01 -27.36
N VAL A 76 24.52 -18.27 -27.60
CA VAL A 76 24.98 -19.54 -28.21
C VAL A 76 24.71 -20.77 -27.33
N LEU A 77 24.54 -20.56 -26.02
CA LEU A 77 24.20 -21.62 -25.07
C LEU A 77 22.68 -21.74 -24.84
N ARG A 78 21.87 -21.28 -25.80
CA ARG A 78 20.40 -21.28 -25.71
C ARG A 78 19.90 -20.62 -24.42
N ARG A 79 20.50 -19.48 -24.07
CA ARG A 79 20.25 -18.67 -22.85
C ARG A 79 20.67 -19.33 -21.53
N ALA A 80 21.39 -20.46 -21.56
CA ALA A 80 22.06 -20.96 -20.37
C ALA A 80 23.17 -19.98 -19.92
N PRO A 81 23.45 -19.87 -18.60
CA PRO A 81 22.85 -20.62 -17.48
C PRO A 81 21.43 -20.22 -17.06
N GLY A 82 20.98 -19.00 -17.37
CA GLY A 82 19.64 -18.50 -17.04
C GLY A 82 19.34 -18.58 -15.54
N VAL A 83 18.21 -19.21 -15.17
CA VAL A 83 17.79 -19.42 -13.77
C VAL A 83 18.77 -20.27 -12.95
N PHE A 84 19.68 -20.99 -13.61
CA PHE A 84 20.69 -21.83 -12.96
C PHE A 84 22.02 -21.10 -12.72
N SER A 85 22.08 -19.78 -12.92
CA SER A 85 23.33 -18.99 -12.86
C SER A 85 24.15 -19.17 -11.58
N SER A 86 23.51 -19.29 -10.41
CA SER A 86 24.23 -19.53 -9.14
C SER A 86 24.77 -20.94 -8.98
N ARG A 87 24.25 -21.89 -9.77
CA ARG A 87 24.51 -23.33 -9.68
C ARG A 87 24.81 -23.94 -11.04
N PHE A 88 25.42 -23.15 -11.94
CA PHE A 88 25.67 -23.60 -13.30
C PHE A 88 26.63 -24.78 -13.32
N ALA A 89 27.65 -24.76 -12.46
CA ALA A 89 28.57 -25.87 -12.24
C ALA A 89 28.04 -26.94 -11.25
N GLY A 90 26.80 -26.83 -10.80
CA GLY A 90 26.15 -27.77 -9.87
C GLY A 90 25.76 -27.12 -8.54
N PRO A 91 25.03 -27.85 -7.67
CA PRO A 91 24.73 -27.40 -6.32
C PRO A 91 26.01 -27.10 -5.53
N GLY A 92 26.04 -25.97 -4.82
CA GLY A 92 27.21 -25.57 -4.00
C GLY A 92 28.39 -24.99 -4.79
N ALA A 93 28.27 -24.81 -6.11
CA ALA A 93 29.32 -24.24 -6.95
C ALA A 93 29.75 -22.82 -6.49
N THR A 94 31.05 -22.57 -6.46
CA THR A 94 31.59 -21.23 -6.25
C THR A 94 31.43 -20.35 -7.51
N TYR A 95 31.68 -19.05 -7.39
CA TYR A 95 31.74 -18.18 -8.58
C TYR A 95 32.84 -18.62 -9.55
N GLU A 96 33.95 -19.13 -9.04
CA GLU A 96 35.06 -19.60 -9.87
C GLU A 96 34.68 -20.88 -10.64
N ASP A 97 34.00 -21.83 -10.01
CA ASP A 97 33.52 -23.05 -10.69
C ASP A 97 32.55 -22.72 -11.82
N ASN A 98 31.63 -21.80 -11.55
CA ASN A 98 30.67 -21.31 -12.53
C ASN A 98 31.38 -20.60 -13.71
N ASN A 99 32.40 -19.79 -13.44
CA ASN A 99 33.21 -19.11 -14.46
C ASN A 99 34.01 -20.11 -15.30
N ARG A 100 34.66 -21.11 -14.69
CA ARG A 100 35.39 -22.18 -15.39
C ARG A 100 34.46 -22.96 -16.31
N LYS A 101 33.28 -23.37 -15.84
CA LYS A 101 32.30 -24.08 -16.66
C LYS A 101 31.81 -23.24 -17.83
N LEU A 102 31.59 -21.94 -17.62
CA LEU A 102 31.17 -21.02 -18.67
C LEU A 102 32.25 -20.90 -19.77
N LEU A 103 33.50 -20.65 -19.38
CA LEU A 103 34.62 -20.58 -20.33
C LEU A 103 34.79 -21.90 -21.09
N PHE A 104 34.70 -23.04 -20.39
CA PHE A 104 34.78 -24.35 -21.02
C PHE A 104 33.67 -24.57 -22.05
N SER A 105 32.43 -24.17 -21.72
CA SER A 105 31.27 -24.27 -22.61
C SER A 105 31.36 -23.36 -23.84
N LEU A 106 32.22 -22.33 -23.80
CA LEU A 106 32.45 -21.40 -24.90
C LEU A 106 33.77 -21.66 -25.64
N LYS A 107 34.50 -22.72 -25.30
CA LYS A 107 35.76 -23.09 -25.96
C LYS A 107 35.52 -23.28 -27.46
N GLY A 108 36.33 -22.62 -28.28
CA GLY A 108 36.23 -22.66 -29.75
C GLY A 108 35.12 -21.79 -30.36
N ILE A 109 34.27 -21.14 -29.55
CA ILE A 109 33.27 -20.19 -30.06
C ILE A 109 33.93 -18.84 -30.31
N PRO A 110 33.85 -18.27 -31.52
CA PRO A 110 34.40 -16.94 -31.82
C PRO A 110 33.72 -15.83 -31.00
N ASP A 111 34.46 -14.81 -30.60
CA ASP A 111 33.97 -13.70 -29.76
C ASP A 111 32.69 -13.04 -30.30
N LYS A 112 32.57 -12.89 -31.63
CA LYS A 112 31.38 -12.34 -32.29
C LYS A 112 30.08 -13.13 -32.06
N LYS A 113 30.18 -14.39 -31.62
CA LYS A 113 29.04 -15.27 -31.29
C LYS A 113 28.79 -15.41 -29.79
N ARG A 114 29.55 -14.70 -28.95
CA ARG A 114 29.45 -14.78 -27.48
C ARG A 114 28.53 -13.72 -26.88
N GLY A 115 27.50 -13.32 -27.63
CA GLY A 115 26.46 -12.41 -27.16
C GLY A 115 25.82 -12.94 -25.88
N ALA A 116 25.67 -12.07 -24.89
CA ALA A 116 25.09 -12.41 -23.62
C ALA A 116 24.31 -11.23 -23.03
N LEU A 117 23.43 -11.52 -22.09
CA LEU A 117 22.80 -10.50 -21.28
C LEU A 117 22.68 -10.96 -19.84
N PHE A 118 22.71 -10.00 -18.93
CA PHE A 118 22.22 -10.20 -17.59
C PHE A 118 20.77 -9.73 -17.49
N ARG A 119 19.94 -10.50 -16.79
CA ARG A 119 18.56 -10.16 -16.41
C ARG A 119 18.43 -10.17 -14.90
N CYS A 120 17.79 -9.15 -14.35
CA CYS A 120 17.34 -9.11 -12.96
C CYS A 120 15.83 -8.90 -12.94
N THR A 121 15.13 -9.74 -12.18
CA THR A 121 13.72 -9.54 -11.81
C THR A 121 13.68 -9.19 -10.32
N VAL A 122 13.05 -8.07 -9.99
CA VAL A 122 12.77 -7.65 -8.61
C VAL A 122 11.28 -7.79 -8.35
N ALA A 123 10.94 -8.56 -7.33
CA ALA A 123 9.59 -8.67 -6.80
C ALA A 123 9.47 -7.88 -5.50
N LEU A 124 8.40 -7.10 -5.39
CA LEU A 124 8.02 -6.33 -4.22
C LEU A 124 6.69 -6.84 -3.70
N ILE A 125 6.59 -7.07 -2.39
CA ILE A 125 5.31 -7.24 -1.69
C ILE A 125 5.16 -6.03 -0.76
N GLY A 126 4.17 -5.21 -1.07
CA GLY A 126 3.89 -3.94 -0.40
C GLY A 126 2.75 -4.02 0.61
N PRO A 127 2.21 -2.85 1.02
CA PRO A 127 1.04 -2.78 1.89
C PRO A 127 -0.13 -3.62 1.36
N GLN A 128 -0.84 -4.29 2.26
CA GLN A 128 -1.99 -5.16 1.95
C GLN A 128 -1.64 -6.34 1.01
N GLY A 129 -0.37 -6.76 0.96
CA GLY A 129 0.07 -7.85 0.10
C GLY A 129 0.15 -7.46 -1.39
N LYS A 130 0.10 -6.17 -1.72
CA LYS A 130 0.20 -5.70 -3.11
C LYS A 130 1.51 -6.19 -3.74
N GLU A 131 1.40 -6.90 -4.85
CA GLU A 131 2.58 -7.42 -5.56
C GLU A 131 2.94 -6.53 -6.75
N GLU A 132 4.23 -6.22 -6.87
CA GLU A 132 4.78 -5.52 -8.03
C GLU A 132 6.03 -6.26 -8.50
N VAL A 133 6.22 -6.35 -9.82
CA VAL A 133 7.39 -7.01 -10.41
C VAL A 133 7.97 -6.11 -11.48
N VAL A 134 9.28 -5.86 -11.38
CA VAL A 134 10.02 -5.05 -12.34
C VAL A 134 11.27 -5.79 -12.82
N GLU A 135 11.69 -5.48 -14.05
CA GLU A 135 12.87 -6.12 -14.65
C GLU A 135 13.90 -5.10 -15.14
N GLY A 136 15.15 -5.50 -15.11
CA GLY A 136 16.29 -4.79 -15.68
C GLY A 136 17.15 -5.75 -16.50
N ILE A 137 17.66 -5.25 -17.63
CA ILE A 137 18.48 -6.01 -18.57
C ILE A 137 19.75 -5.22 -18.90
N CYS A 138 20.87 -5.91 -18.97
CA CYS A 138 22.12 -5.38 -19.50
C CYS A 138 22.65 -6.33 -20.56
N LYS A 139 22.81 -5.84 -21.80
CA LYS A 139 23.38 -6.58 -22.92
C LYS A 139 24.90 -6.44 -22.92
N GLY A 140 25.58 -7.44 -23.48
CA GLY A 140 27.02 -7.49 -23.56
C GLY A 140 27.51 -8.76 -24.24
N LYS A 141 28.73 -9.16 -23.91
CA LYS A 141 29.34 -10.39 -24.40
C LYS A 141 30.19 -11.05 -23.32
N ILE A 142 30.47 -12.35 -23.49
CA ILE A 142 31.41 -13.09 -22.66
C ILE A 142 32.80 -13.06 -23.27
N ILE A 143 33.78 -12.55 -22.52
CA ILE A 143 35.18 -12.53 -22.94
C ILE A 143 35.87 -13.87 -22.69
N SER A 144 37.02 -14.09 -23.33
CA SER A 144 37.75 -15.36 -23.29
C SER A 144 38.59 -15.59 -22.04
N GLU A 145 38.87 -14.53 -21.27
CA GLU A 145 39.75 -14.57 -20.10
C GLU A 145 39.15 -13.75 -18.96
N ILE A 146 39.42 -14.14 -17.72
CA ILE A 146 38.97 -13.41 -16.52
C ILE A 146 39.71 -12.07 -16.45
N ARG A 147 38.98 -10.96 -16.38
CA ARG A 147 39.55 -9.62 -16.15
C ARG A 147 38.82 -8.90 -15.03
N GLY A 148 39.59 -8.20 -14.19
CA GLY A 148 39.08 -7.49 -13.01
C GLY A 148 39.00 -8.37 -11.76
N ARG A 149 38.88 -7.71 -10.59
CA ARG A 149 38.84 -8.36 -9.26
C ARG A 149 37.65 -7.91 -8.41
N ALA A 150 36.91 -6.89 -8.85
CA ALA A 150 35.73 -6.40 -8.14
C ALA A 150 34.47 -7.20 -8.51
N GLY A 151 33.39 -6.98 -7.78
CA GLY A 151 32.10 -7.61 -8.08
C GLY A 151 32.03 -9.09 -7.70
N PHE A 152 31.10 -9.82 -8.31
CA PHE A 152 30.81 -11.22 -7.98
C PHE A 152 30.19 -12.00 -9.14
N GLY A 153 30.13 -13.32 -9.02
CA GLY A 153 29.58 -14.19 -10.07
C GLY A 153 30.36 -14.08 -11.38
N TYR A 154 29.65 -13.79 -12.47
CA TYR A 154 30.22 -13.69 -13.82
C TYR A 154 30.73 -12.28 -14.18
N ASP A 155 30.78 -11.35 -13.22
CA ASP A 155 31.28 -9.99 -13.45
C ASP A 155 32.66 -9.94 -14.14
N PRO A 156 33.63 -10.83 -13.82
CA PRO A 156 34.94 -10.83 -14.48
C PRO A 156 34.96 -11.32 -15.93
N LEU A 157 33.84 -11.88 -16.41
CA LEU A 157 33.71 -12.42 -17.76
C LEU A 157 32.70 -11.65 -18.62
N PHE A 158 31.89 -10.79 -18.02
CA PHE A 158 30.86 -10.05 -18.73
C PHE A 158 31.34 -8.64 -19.10
N GLN A 159 31.45 -8.39 -20.40
CA GLN A 159 31.73 -7.07 -20.96
C GLN A 159 30.41 -6.45 -21.45
N PRO A 160 29.91 -5.38 -20.81
CA PRO A 160 28.68 -4.71 -21.24
C PRO A 160 28.86 -4.03 -22.60
N GLU A 161 27.77 -3.93 -23.35
CA GLU A 161 27.74 -3.27 -24.65
C GLU A 161 28.15 -1.79 -24.51
N GLY A 162 29.07 -1.34 -25.37
CA GLY A 162 29.63 0.03 -25.34
C GLY A 162 30.78 0.25 -24.36
N PHE A 163 31.34 -0.80 -23.75
CA PHE A 163 32.47 -0.70 -22.83
C PHE A 163 33.59 -1.68 -23.20
N ASP A 164 34.85 -1.31 -22.95
CA ASP A 164 36.02 -2.20 -23.11
C ASP A 164 36.37 -3.00 -21.86
N LYS A 165 35.81 -2.59 -20.71
CA LYS A 165 36.01 -3.16 -19.37
C LYS A 165 34.94 -4.20 -19.05
N THR A 166 35.27 -5.22 -18.26
CA THR A 166 34.29 -6.12 -17.65
C THR A 166 33.59 -5.45 -16.47
N PHE A 167 32.48 -6.01 -16.00
CA PHE A 167 31.86 -5.54 -14.76
C PHE A 167 32.80 -5.59 -13.55
N ALA A 168 33.75 -6.51 -13.50
CA ALA A 168 34.75 -6.59 -12.43
C ALA A 168 35.89 -5.57 -12.54
N GLU A 169 35.98 -4.85 -13.66
CA GLU A 169 36.92 -3.75 -13.91
C GLU A 169 36.26 -2.36 -13.74
N LEU A 170 34.93 -2.31 -13.65
CA LEU A 170 34.19 -1.08 -13.38
C LEU A 170 34.18 -0.75 -11.90
N SER A 171 34.19 0.54 -11.57
CA SER A 171 33.87 0.99 -10.21
C SER A 171 32.41 0.66 -9.86
N PRO A 172 32.07 0.53 -8.55
CA PRO A 172 30.69 0.34 -8.13
C PRO A 172 29.73 1.41 -8.69
N LYS A 173 30.19 2.67 -8.77
CA LYS A 173 29.40 3.79 -9.29
C LYS A 173 29.10 3.64 -10.79
N GLU A 174 30.08 3.25 -11.60
CA GLU A 174 29.89 3.00 -13.04
C GLU A 174 28.98 1.79 -13.26
N LYS A 175 29.23 0.69 -12.55
CA LYS A 175 28.39 -0.52 -12.62
C LYS A 175 26.93 -0.22 -12.25
N ASN A 176 26.69 0.60 -11.22
CA ASN A 176 25.36 0.99 -10.78
C ASN A 176 24.59 1.89 -11.78
N GLN A 177 25.25 2.41 -12.83
CA GLN A 177 24.55 3.14 -13.90
C GLN A 177 24.01 2.20 -14.98
N ILE A 178 24.67 1.08 -15.23
CA ILE A 178 24.42 0.25 -16.42
C ILE A 178 23.93 -1.16 -16.11
N SER A 179 24.14 -1.65 -14.89
CA SER A 179 23.84 -3.05 -14.55
C SER A 179 22.35 -3.36 -14.59
N HIS A 180 22.06 -4.61 -14.93
CA HIS A 180 20.71 -5.18 -14.92
C HIS A 180 20.01 -5.00 -13.56
N ARG A 181 20.73 -5.25 -12.46
CA ARG A 181 20.20 -5.09 -11.09
C ARG A 181 19.92 -3.64 -10.77
N ALA A 182 20.81 -2.72 -11.13
CA ALA A 182 20.57 -1.30 -10.89
C ALA A 182 19.36 -0.78 -11.69
N LYS A 183 19.22 -1.17 -12.96
CA LYS A 183 18.05 -0.83 -13.79
C LYS A 183 16.74 -1.36 -13.17
N ALA A 184 16.73 -2.59 -12.63
CA ALA A 184 15.57 -3.15 -11.96
C ALA A 184 15.26 -2.43 -10.64
N LEU A 185 16.29 -2.19 -9.81
CA LEU A 185 16.15 -1.53 -8.51
C LEU A 185 15.77 -0.06 -8.62
N LEU A 186 16.19 0.66 -9.66
CA LEU A 186 15.73 2.03 -9.90
C LEU A 186 14.22 2.08 -10.20
N LYS A 187 13.68 1.08 -10.90
CA LYS A 187 12.23 0.93 -11.09
C LYS A 187 11.54 0.57 -9.76
N ALA A 188 12.09 -0.36 -8.99
CA ALA A 188 11.59 -0.72 -7.67
C ALA A 188 11.63 0.46 -6.69
N LYS A 189 12.67 1.29 -6.73
CA LYS A 189 12.84 2.51 -5.93
C LYS A 189 11.71 3.51 -6.17
N LYS A 190 11.21 3.64 -7.40
CA LYS A 190 10.04 4.49 -7.70
C LYS A 190 8.78 3.97 -7.01
N ILE A 191 8.54 2.66 -7.05
CA ILE A 191 7.40 2.01 -6.39
C ILE A 191 7.51 2.15 -4.87
N LEU A 192 8.69 1.86 -4.30
CA LEU A 192 8.95 2.05 -2.87
C LEU A 192 8.76 3.50 -2.46
N LYS A 193 9.24 4.47 -3.25
CA LYS A 193 9.02 5.90 -2.99
C LYS A 193 7.53 6.23 -2.93
N MET A 194 6.73 5.70 -3.87
CA MET A 194 5.27 5.86 -3.82
C MET A 194 4.71 5.29 -2.51
N TRP A 195 5.03 4.05 -2.16
CA TRP A 195 4.54 3.44 -0.91
C TRP A 195 5.01 4.16 0.36
N VAL A 196 6.21 4.74 0.36
CA VAL A 196 6.73 5.55 1.47
C VAL A 196 6.00 6.89 1.58
N SER A 197 5.58 7.48 0.45
CA SER A 197 4.77 8.70 0.44
C SER A 197 3.33 8.50 0.92
N TYR A 198 2.87 7.24 1.04
CA TYR A 198 1.55 6.88 1.57
C TYR A 198 1.68 6.40 3.02
N ASN A 199 1.77 7.34 3.96
CA ASN A 199 1.59 7.07 5.38
C ASN A 199 1.04 8.34 6.03
N PRO A 200 -0.24 8.39 6.46
CA PRO A 200 -0.81 9.58 7.06
C PRO A 200 -0.03 9.95 8.32
N SER A 201 0.29 11.24 8.46
CA SER A 201 0.96 11.77 9.65
C SER A 201 -0.01 11.79 10.84
N LEU A 202 -1.29 12.04 10.56
CA LEU A 202 -2.38 12.07 11.54
C LEU A 202 -3.68 11.65 10.87
N VAL A 203 -4.47 10.82 11.56
CA VAL A 203 -5.85 10.49 11.16
C VAL A 203 -6.81 11.17 12.12
N VAL A 204 -7.70 11.99 11.59
CA VAL A 204 -8.68 12.76 12.33
C VAL A 204 -10.08 12.21 12.05
N GLY A 205 -10.77 11.73 13.07
CA GLY A 205 -12.19 11.40 12.99
C GLY A 205 -13.04 12.66 13.11
N LEU A 206 -13.72 13.07 12.03
CA LEU A 206 -14.65 14.19 12.04
C LEU A 206 -16.08 13.66 12.19
N THR A 207 -16.68 13.87 13.36
CA THR A 207 -18.03 13.39 13.67
C THR A 207 -18.91 14.49 14.26
N GLY A 208 -20.14 14.13 14.63
CA GLY A 208 -21.20 15.04 15.00
C GLY A 208 -22.56 14.50 14.58
N ASN A 209 -23.60 14.94 15.27
CA ASN A 209 -24.96 14.49 14.98
C ASN A 209 -25.44 14.96 13.60
N ILE A 210 -26.51 14.33 13.12
CA ILE A 210 -27.16 14.74 11.88
C ILE A 210 -27.54 16.23 11.95
N GLY A 211 -27.34 16.97 10.84
CA GLY A 211 -27.61 18.41 10.80
C GLY A 211 -26.53 19.33 11.40
N CYS A 212 -25.47 18.81 12.04
CA CYS A 212 -24.41 19.64 12.62
C CYS A 212 -23.47 20.32 11.60
N GLY A 213 -23.49 19.90 10.33
CA GLY A 213 -22.63 20.49 9.28
C GLY A 213 -21.22 19.88 9.20
N LYS A 214 -21.07 18.59 9.51
CA LYS A 214 -19.80 17.84 9.35
C LYS A 214 -19.21 17.99 7.95
N SER A 215 -20.02 17.81 6.91
CA SER A 215 -19.59 17.91 5.51
C SER A 215 -19.07 19.32 5.17
N THR A 216 -19.63 20.37 5.78
CA THR A 216 -19.12 21.74 5.64
C THR A 216 -17.71 21.87 6.21
N VAL A 217 -17.48 21.36 7.42
CA VAL A 217 -16.15 21.36 8.06
C VAL A 217 -15.16 20.47 7.28
N ALA A 218 -15.62 19.32 6.78
CA ALA A 218 -14.80 18.42 5.96
C ALA A 218 -14.31 19.12 4.68
N ASN A 219 -15.20 19.87 4.01
CA ASN A 219 -14.83 20.69 2.84
C ASN A 219 -13.81 21.77 3.20
N MET A 220 -13.96 22.45 4.34
CA MET A 220 -12.99 23.43 4.81
C MET A 220 -11.61 22.79 5.07
N PHE A 221 -11.54 21.62 5.71
CA PHE A 221 -10.27 20.89 5.86
C PHE A 221 -9.68 20.45 4.52
N LYS A 222 -10.52 20.03 3.57
CA LYS A 222 -10.09 19.67 2.22
C LYS A 222 -9.45 20.84 1.49
N GLU A 223 -10.03 22.04 1.58
CA GLU A 223 -9.47 23.27 1.02
C GLU A 223 -8.10 23.62 1.63
N MET A 224 -7.88 23.25 2.89
CA MET A 224 -6.60 23.44 3.60
C MET A 224 -5.57 22.33 3.32
N GLY A 225 -5.90 21.35 2.48
CA GLY A 225 -5.00 20.29 2.03
C GLY A 225 -5.20 18.92 2.68
N ALA A 226 -6.23 18.75 3.53
CA ALA A 226 -6.52 17.44 4.11
C ALA A 226 -7.01 16.43 3.07
N CYS A 227 -6.59 15.17 3.20
CA CYS A 227 -7.18 14.07 2.47
C CYS A 227 -8.47 13.63 3.18
N VAL A 228 -9.63 13.92 2.60
CA VAL A 228 -10.93 13.60 3.22
C VAL A 228 -11.47 12.26 2.72
N ILE A 229 -11.89 11.41 3.66
CA ILE A 229 -12.57 10.13 3.44
C ILE A 229 -13.99 10.24 4.00
N GLU A 230 -14.99 10.22 3.12
CA GLU A 230 -16.41 10.22 3.50
C GLU A 230 -16.88 8.78 3.80
N ALA A 231 -17.08 8.45 5.07
CA ALA A 231 -17.49 7.11 5.51
C ALA A 231 -18.93 6.78 5.08
N ASP A 232 -19.83 7.75 5.12
CA ASP A 232 -21.23 7.56 4.71
C ASP A 232 -21.33 7.17 3.22
N ARG A 233 -20.48 7.76 2.36
CA ARG A 233 -20.37 7.39 0.94
C ARG A 233 -19.83 5.98 0.74
N VAL A 234 -18.90 5.53 1.60
CA VAL A 234 -18.42 4.14 1.60
C VAL A 234 -19.56 3.18 1.94
N GLY A 235 -20.38 3.51 2.93
CA GLY A 235 -21.59 2.75 3.26
C GLY A 235 -22.54 2.59 2.07
N HIS A 236 -22.79 3.68 1.33
CA HIS A 236 -23.63 3.62 0.12
C HIS A 236 -23.09 2.66 -0.93
N LEU A 237 -21.78 2.70 -1.22
CA LEU A 237 -21.15 1.82 -2.20
C LEU A 237 -21.12 0.35 -1.75
N ILE A 238 -21.07 0.10 -0.43
CA ILE A 238 -21.09 -1.27 0.11
C ILE A 238 -22.46 -1.93 -0.08
N LEU A 239 -23.55 -1.15 -0.03
CA LEU A 239 -24.91 -1.66 -0.30
C LEU A 239 -25.11 -2.13 -1.74
N GLU A 240 -24.28 -1.68 -2.68
CA GLU A 240 -24.33 -2.07 -4.10
C GLU A 240 -23.62 -3.41 -4.36
N ARG A 241 -22.90 -3.95 -3.38
CA ARG A 241 -22.21 -5.24 -3.54
C ARG A 241 -23.21 -6.39 -3.49
N GLU A 242 -23.08 -7.33 -4.41
CA GLU A 242 -23.99 -8.47 -4.53
C GLU A 242 -24.04 -9.30 -3.24
N GLU A 243 -22.89 -9.57 -2.62
CA GLU A 243 -22.84 -10.36 -1.39
C GLU A 243 -23.58 -9.70 -0.22
N VAL A 244 -23.50 -8.37 -0.12
CA VAL A 244 -24.19 -7.59 0.92
C VAL A 244 -25.67 -7.51 0.60
N LYS A 245 -26.04 -7.28 -0.66
CA LYS A 245 -27.42 -7.24 -1.11
C LYS A 245 -28.14 -8.55 -0.80
N GLU A 246 -27.55 -9.70 -1.13
CA GLU A 246 -28.12 -11.01 -0.84
C GLU A 246 -28.36 -11.23 0.66
N GLU A 247 -27.40 -10.84 1.50
CA GLU A 247 -27.51 -10.96 2.95
C GLU A 247 -28.62 -10.06 3.51
N LEU A 248 -28.72 -8.81 3.03
CA LEU A 248 -29.77 -7.89 3.45
C LEU A 248 -31.16 -8.32 2.98
N VAL A 249 -31.29 -8.87 1.77
CA VAL A 249 -32.56 -9.40 1.26
C VAL A 249 -33.00 -10.62 2.07
N LYS A 250 -32.08 -11.51 2.48
CA LYS A 250 -32.41 -12.63 3.37
C LYS A 250 -32.95 -12.17 4.73
N LEU A 251 -32.42 -11.06 5.27
CA LEU A 251 -32.78 -10.56 6.60
C LEU A 251 -34.01 -9.67 6.61
N PHE A 252 -34.13 -8.81 5.61
CA PHE A 252 -35.17 -7.77 5.56
C PHE A 252 -36.17 -7.98 4.44
N GLY A 253 -36.04 -9.01 3.61
CA GLY A 253 -36.96 -9.32 2.51
C GLY A 253 -36.71 -8.49 1.24
N GLU A 254 -37.26 -8.94 0.12
CA GLU A 254 -37.08 -8.30 -1.20
C GLU A 254 -37.70 -6.90 -1.29
N PHE A 255 -38.62 -6.55 -0.38
CA PHE A 255 -39.28 -5.25 -0.41
C PHE A 255 -38.33 -4.07 -0.13
N ILE A 256 -37.10 -4.33 0.34
CA ILE A 256 -36.06 -3.29 0.45
C ILE A 256 -35.47 -2.90 -0.91
N LEU A 257 -35.76 -3.64 -1.98
CA LEU A 257 -35.25 -3.40 -3.33
C LEU A 257 -36.09 -2.34 -4.08
N ASP A 258 -35.47 -1.61 -4.99
CA ASP A 258 -36.14 -0.78 -5.99
C ASP A 258 -36.53 -1.58 -7.24
N GLU A 259 -37.09 -0.90 -8.24
CA GLU A 259 -37.56 -1.49 -9.50
C GLU A 259 -36.42 -2.08 -10.35
N GLU A 260 -35.17 -1.66 -10.11
CA GLU A 260 -33.97 -2.18 -10.77
C GLU A 260 -33.32 -3.34 -9.99
N GLY A 261 -33.94 -3.78 -8.88
CA GLY A 261 -33.39 -4.82 -8.02
C GLY A 261 -32.20 -4.39 -7.18
N LYS A 262 -31.99 -3.07 -6.97
CA LYS A 262 -30.95 -2.52 -6.08
C LYS A 262 -31.53 -2.17 -4.71
N ILE A 263 -30.70 -2.09 -3.68
CA ILE A 263 -31.14 -1.72 -2.33
C ILE A 263 -31.66 -0.27 -2.32
N SER A 264 -32.96 -0.09 -2.10
CA SER A 264 -33.56 1.22 -1.91
C SER A 264 -33.30 1.73 -0.50
N ARG A 265 -32.41 2.72 -0.37
CA ARG A 265 -32.12 3.38 0.93
C ARG A 265 -33.36 3.95 1.60
N LYS A 266 -34.38 4.38 0.84
CA LYS A 266 -35.64 4.87 1.42
C LYS A 266 -36.42 3.73 2.07
N LYS A 267 -36.59 2.60 1.34
CA LYS A 267 -37.31 1.43 1.85
C LYS A 267 -36.57 0.78 3.02
N LEU A 268 -35.25 0.59 2.91
CA LEU A 268 -34.41 0.04 3.98
C LEU A 268 -34.52 0.87 5.27
N ARG A 269 -34.41 2.21 5.18
CA ARG A 269 -34.58 3.10 6.33
C ARG A 269 -35.95 2.96 6.99
N GLY A 270 -37.01 2.86 6.20
CA GLY A 270 -38.37 2.67 6.70
C GLY A 270 -38.57 1.38 7.50
N VAL A 271 -37.68 0.39 7.35
CA VAL A 271 -37.66 -0.86 8.12
C VAL A 271 -36.79 -0.72 9.36
N VAL A 272 -35.53 -0.33 9.18
CA VAL A 272 -34.53 -0.44 10.25
C VAL A 272 -34.68 0.64 11.31
N PHE A 273 -35.18 1.83 10.96
CA PHE A 273 -35.36 2.90 11.94
C PHE A 273 -36.64 2.79 12.77
N LYS A 274 -37.52 1.83 12.45
CA LYS A 274 -38.70 1.51 13.27
C LYS A 274 -38.44 0.43 14.31
N ASP A 275 -37.29 -0.25 14.23
CA ASP A 275 -36.97 -1.45 15.00
C ASP A 275 -35.47 -1.47 15.33
N GLU A 276 -35.15 -1.20 16.59
CA GLU A 276 -33.77 -1.11 17.07
C GLU A 276 -32.98 -2.41 16.87
N GLU A 277 -33.63 -3.58 16.96
CA GLU A 277 -32.98 -4.87 16.74
C GLU A 277 -32.63 -5.08 15.26
N LYS A 278 -33.50 -4.64 14.35
CA LYS A 278 -33.20 -4.63 12.91
C LYS A 278 -32.06 -3.68 12.57
N LEU A 279 -32.00 -2.51 13.21
CA LEU A 279 -30.90 -1.57 13.02
C LEU A 279 -29.57 -2.15 13.52
N LYS A 280 -29.55 -2.80 14.68
CA LYS A 280 -28.36 -3.50 15.19
C LYS A 280 -27.88 -4.58 14.21
N LYS A 281 -28.79 -5.39 13.67
CA LYS A 281 -28.46 -6.41 12.66
C LYS A 281 -27.85 -5.78 11.41
N LEU A 282 -28.46 -4.71 10.87
CA LEU A 282 -27.90 -3.98 9.73
C LEU A 282 -26.48 -3.49 10.02
N ASN A 283 -26.29 -2.84 11.17
CA ASN A 283 -24.99 -2.28 11.56
C ASN A 283 -23.93 -3.37 11.78
N SER A 284 -24.31 -4.55 12.30
CA SER A 284 -23.38 -5.68 12.49
C SER A 284 -22.78 -6.21 11.19
N ILE A 285 -23.50 -6.04 10.07
CA ILE A 285 -23.05 -6.42 8.73
C ILE A 285 -22.23 -5.29 8.11
N LEU A 286 -22.76 -4.07 8.14
CA LEU A 286 -22.15 -2.95 7.43
C LEU A 286 -20.91 -2.37 8.13
N HIS A 287 -20.90 -2.24 9.45
CA HIS A 287 -19.81 -1.57 10.17
C HIS A 287 -18.44 -2.24 9.96
N PRO A 288 -18.30 -3.58 10.04
CA PRO A 288 -17.02 -4.24 9.76
C PRO A 288 -16.53 -4.00 8.33
N LEU A 289 -17.44 -4.08 7.34
CA LEU A 289 -17.12 -3.87 5.92
C LEU A 289 -16.71 -2.42 5.63
N ILE A 290 -17.45 -1.45 6.16
CA ILE A 290 -17.11 -0.02 6.04
C ILE A 290 -15.77 0.24 6.71
N GLY A 291 -15.57 -0.26 7.93
CA GLY A 291 -14.34 -0.12 8.68
C GLY A 291 -13.12 -0.68 7.93
N GLN A 292 -13.27 -1.82 7.25
CA GLN A 292 -12.20 -2.39 6.42
C GLN A 292 -11.86 -1.48 5.23
N VAL A 293 -12.86 -0.95 4.53
CA VAL A 293 -12.64 -0.04 3.39
C VAL A 293 -12.04 1.29 3.86
N VAL A 294 -12.55 1.87 4.94
CA VAL A 294 -12.03 3.11 5.54
C VAL A 294 -10.58 2.92 5.98
N ARG A 295 -10.26 1.82 6.70
CA ARG A 295 -8.88 1.47 7.08
C ARG A 295 -7.98 1.31 5.85
N GLY A 296 -8.48 0.70 4.78
CA GLY A 296 -7.78 0.59 3.51
C GLY A 296 -7.48 1.96 2.90
N LYS A 297 -8.48 2.84 2.85
CA LYS A 297 -8.35 4.21 2.34
C LYS A 297 -7.34 5.03 3.16
N ILE A 298 -7.42 5.02 4.49
CA ILE A 298 -6.47 5.67 5.40
C ILE A 298 -5.03 5.23 5.10
N LYS A 299 -4.79 3.92 4.98
CA LYS A 299 -3.45 3.38 4.69
C LYS A 299 -2.92 3.78 3.31
N SER A 300 -3.81 4.01 2.35
CA SER A 300 -3.46 4.46 1.00
C SER A 300 -3.44 5.98 0.83
N SER A 301 -3.78 6.74 1.89
CA SER A 301 -3.79 8.19 1.84
C SER A 301 -2.36 8.75 1.83
N PRO A 302 -2.14 9.90 1.16
CA PRO A 302 -0.84 10.54 1.14
C PRO A 302 -0.39 10.95 2.55
N LYS A 303 0.91 11.19 2.73
CA LYS A 303 1.46 11.80 3.94
C LYS A 303 0.78 13.16 4.21
N GLY A 304 0.46 13.42 5.47
CA GLY A 304 -0.28 14.59 5.94
C GLY A 304 -1.48 14.20 6.81
N VAL A 305 -2.40 15.15 6.98
CA VAL A 305 -3.64 14.94 7.75
C VAL A 305 -4.71 14.27 6.89
N VAL A 306 -5.22 13.13 7.36
CA VAL A 306 -6.39 12.44 6.80
C VAL A 306 -7.58 12.70 7.68
N VAL A 307 -8.70 13.15 7.09
CA VAL A 307 -9.96 13.36 7.82
C VAL A 307 -10.95 12.30 7.41
N VAL A 308 -11.37 11.47 8.36
CA VAL A 308 -12.46 10.50 8.18
C VAL A 308 -13.75 11.15 8.66
N GLU A 309 -14.61 11.54 7.73
CA GLU A 309 -15.90 12.15 8.03
C GLU A 309 -16.97 11.06 8.15
N GLY A 310 -17.69 11.03 9.28
CA GLY A 310 -18.76 10.06 9.49
C GLY A 310 -19.60 10.34 10.73
N ALA A 311 -20.89 10.08 10.65
CA ALA A 311 -21.81 10.31 11.77
C ALA A 311 -21.70 9.25 12.87
N LEU A 312 -21.24 8.04 12.53
CA LEU A 312 -21.28 6.84 13.38
C LEU A 312 -19.89 6.38 13.87
N ILE A 313 -18.92 7.29 14.00
CA ILE A 313 -17.55 6.90 14.37
C ILE A 313 -17.51 6.17 15.72
N PHE A 314 -18.21 6.72 16.73
CA PHE A 314 -18.28 6.13 18.06
C PHE A 314 -19.17 4.89 18.09
N GLU A 315 -20.33 4.98 17.43
CA GLU A 315 -21.31 3.90 17.35
C GLU A 315 -20.75 2.65 16.65
N ALA A 316 -19.78 2.84 15.74
CA ALA A 316 -19.12 1.76 15.01
C ALA A 316 -17.81 1.26 15.65
N GLY A 317 -17.37 1.82 16.77
CA GLY A 317 -16.13 1.42 17.44
C GLY A 317 -14.86 1.80 16.65
N TRP A 318 -14.93 2.83 15.80
CA TRP A 318 -13.84 3.22 14.92
C TRP A 318 -12.86 4.21 15.56
N GLU A 319 -13.01 4.52 16.85
CA GLU A 319 -12.12 5.42 17.60
C GLU A 319 -10.66 4.95 17.52
N SER A 320 -10.44 3.64 17.56
CA SER A 320 -9.10 3.02 17.43
C SER A 320 -8.42 3.27 16.09
N LEU A 321 -9.16 3.68 15.06
CA LEU A 321 -8.60 4.07 13.75
C LEU A 321 -8.18 5.54 13.72
N MET A 322 -8.59 6.34 14.70
CA MET A 322 -8.39 7.79 14.76
C MET A 322 -7.26 8.12 15.72
N GLY A 323 -6.38 9.04 15.34
CA GLY A 323 -5.40 9.65 16.24
C GLY A 323 -5.99 10.81 17.04
N LYS A 324 -6.94 11.54 16.45
CA LYS A 324 -7.71 12.62 17.08
C LYS A 324 -9.16 12.60 16.62
N ILE A 325 -10.09 13.02 17.48
CA ILE A 325 -11.51 13.12 17.16
C ILE A 325 -11.98 14.58 17.30
N VAL A 326 -12.56 15.09 16.22
CA VAL A 326 -13.19 16.41 16.16
C VAL A 326 -14.70 16.23 16.09
N VAL A 327 -15.42 16.82 17.04
CA VAL A 327 -16.89 16.81 17.05
C VAL A 327 -17.42 18.16 16.60
N VAL A 328 -18.24 18.16 15.54
CA VAL A 328 -19.01 19.33 15.11
C VAL A 328 -20.34 19.32 15.85
N SER A 329 -20.62 20.39 16.58
CA SER A 329 -21.82 20.55 17.40
C SER A 329 -22.68 21.72 16.95
N CYS A 330 -23.99 21.59 17.12
CA CYS A 330 -24.93 22.71 17.12
C CYS A 330 -26.20 22.32 17.87
N SER A 331 -27.06 23.29 18.12
CA SER A 331 -28.29 23.22 18.88
C SER A 331 -29.32 22.36 18.14
N LYS A 332 -30.18 21.69 18.92
CA LYS A 332 -31.23 20.82 18.36
C LYS A 332 -32.13 21.58 17.38
N ASN A 333 -32.43 22.84 17.66
CA ASN A 333 -33.23 23.70 16.79
C ASN A 333 -32.56 23.90 15.42
N LYS A 334 -31.26 24.23 15.38
CA LYS A 334 -30.52 24.36 14.13
C LYS A 334 -30.35 23.04 13.38
N GLN A 335 -30.16 21.93 14.09
CA GLN A 335 -30.13 20.60 13.46
C GLN A 335 -31.44 20.36 12.70
N MET A 336 -32.58 20.55 13.37
CA MET A 336 -33.90 20.35 12.77
C MET A 336 -34.15 21.29 11.59
N GLU A 337 -33.78 22.57 11.71
CA GLU A 337 -33.90 23.55 10.62
C GLU A 337 -33.11 23.11 9.39
N ARG A 338 -31.83 22.77 9.56
CA ARG A 338 -30.93 22.35 8.46
C ARG A 338 -31.41 21.07 7.81
N ILE A 339 -31.81 20.06 8.60
CA ILE A 339 -32.26 18.78 8.07
C ILE A 339 -33.52 18.94 7.23
N ARG A 340 -34.47 19.78 7.67
CA ARG A 340 -35.70 20.08 6.91
C ARG A 340 -35.42 20.81 5.61
N GLN A 341 -34.42 21.69 5.59
CA GLN A 341 -34.01 22.41 4.37
C GLN A 341 -33.21 21.53 3.41
N SER A 342 -32.43 20.56 3.92
CA SER A 342 -31.46 19.81 3.13
C SER A 342 -31.89 18.39 2.75
N THR A 343 -33.03 17.90 3.27
CA THR A 343 -33.48 16.52 3.04
C THR A 343 -34.97 16.42 2.80
N SER A 344 -35.40 15.39 2.07
CA SER A 344 -36.82 15.04 1.89
C SER A 344 -37.36 14.11 2.99
N LEU A 345 -36.70 14.07 4.16
CA LEU A 345 -37.08 13.19 5.26
C LEU A 345 -38.27 13.75 6.02
N THR A 346 -39.16 12.85 6.45
CA THR A 346 -40.27 13.18 7.34
C THR A 346 -39.77 13.44 8.76
N THR A 347 -40.55 14.19 9.57
CA THR A 347 -40.19 14.46 10.98
C THR A 347 -39.91 13.18 11.78
N GLY A 348 -40.73 12.15 11.59
CA GLY A 348 -40.55 10.86 12.29
C GLY A 348 -39.27 10.11 11.86
N GLU A 349 -38.87 10.20 10.59
CA GLU A 349 -37.59 9.63 10.13
C GLU A 349 -36.39 10.36 10.73
N ILE A 350 -36.46 11.69 10.83
CA ILE A 350 -35.40 12.51 11.43
C ILE A 350 -35.21 12.13 12.90
N GLU A 351 -36.30 12.06 13.66
CA GLU A 351 -36.27 11.68 15.08
C GLU A 351 -35.69 10.27 15.28
N ALA A 352 -36.08 9.32 14.44
CA ALA A 352 -35.55 7.96 14.51
C ALA A 352 -34.04 7.89 14.22
N ILE A 353 -33.54 8.68 13.25
CA ILE A 353 -32.10 8.79 12.97
C ILE A 353 -31.37 9.43 14.16
N MET A 354 -31.94 10.48 14.75
CA MET A 354 -31.34 11.13 15.92
C MET A 354 -31.28 10.19 17.13
N LYS A 355 -32.31 9.36 17.34
CA LYS A 355 -32.36 8.36 18.42
C LYS A 355 -31.32 7.24 18.23
N ALA A 356 -31.02 6.89 16.98
CA ALA A 356 -30.02 5.88 16.65
C ALA A 356 -28.57 6.35 16.84
N GLN A 357 -28.34 7.66 16.98
CA GLN A 357 -27.02 8.24 17.21
C GLN A 357 -26.76 8.36 18.71
N LEU A 358 -25.48 8.25 19.09
CA LEU A 358 -25.02 8.66 20.42
C LEU A 358 -25.43 10.12 20.67
N SER A 359 -25.79 10.42 21.92
CA SER A 359 -26.23 11.77 22.27
C SER A 359 -25.13 12.79 22.01
N SER A 360 -25.51 14.05 21.72
CA SER A 360 -24.53 15.12 21.53
C SER A 360 -23.59 15.25 22.74
N PHE A 361 -24.12 15.06 23.95
CA PHE A 361 -23.36 15.13 25.19
C PHE A 361 -22.28 14.04 25.25
N GLU A 362 -22.64 12.79 24.96
CA GLU A 362 -21.68 11.68 24.97
C GLU A 362 -20.58 11.86 23.91
N LYS A 363 -20.94 12.32 22.70
CA LYS A 363 -19.94 12.61 21.65
C LYS A 363 -18.97 13.70 22.09
N LEU A 364 -19.49 14.78 22.67
CA LEU A 364 -18.66 15.89 23.17
C LEU A 364 -17.72 15.45 24.29
N SER A 365 -18.17 14.58 25.20
CA SER A 365 -17.34 14.05 26.30
C SER A 365 -16.14 13.22 25.83
N LYS A 366 -16.18 12.70 24.61
CA LYS A 366 -15.14 11.87 23.99
C LYS A 366 -14.32 12.62 22.93
N ALA A 367 -14.57 13.91 22.73
CA ALA A 367 -13.91 14.69 21.68
C ALA A 367 -12.52 15.19 22.14
N ASP A 368 -11.53 15.14 21.25
CA ASP A 368 -10.27 15.89 21.45
C ASP A 368 -10.49 17.39 21.18
N PHE A 369 -11.34 17.69 20.20
CA PHE A 369 -11.67 19.06 19.80
C PHE A 369 -13.15 19.20 19.45
N VAL A 370 -13.70 20.37 19.74
CA VAL A 370 -15.09 20.70 19.43
C VAL A 370 -15.12 21.90 18.49
N LEU A 371 -15.93 21.80 17.43
CA LEU A 371 -16.22 22.90 16.51
C LEU A 371 -17.71 23.22 16.59
N GLU A 372 -18.03 24.35 17.22
CA GLU A 372 -19.40 24.84 17.32
C GLU A 372 -19.83 25.50 16.00
N ASN A 373 -20.94 25.01 15.46
CA ASN A 373 -21.55 25.49 14.22
C ASN A 373 -22.93 26.12 14.50
N GLU A 374 -22.96 27.04 15.48
CA GLU A 374 -24.11 27.89 15.80
C GLU A 374 -24.15 29.17 14.95
N GLY A 375 -22.99 29.74 14.62
CA GLY A 375 -22.92 31.07 14.02
C GLY A 375 -23.01 31.08 12.48
N ASP A 376 -22.47 32.16 11.92
CA ASP A 376 -22.20 32.27 10.49
C ASP A 376 -21.02 31.39 10.04
N LEU A 377 -20.92 31.17 8.73
CA LEU A 377 -19.87 30.34 8.14
C LEU A 377 -18.47 30.93 8.25
N ALA A 378 -18.33 32.26 8.35
CA ALA A 378 -17.04 32.92 8.45
C ALA A 378 -16.41 32.68 9.84
N HIS A 379 -17.23 32.74 10.89
CA HIS A 379 -16.83 32.41 12.24
C HIS A 379 -16.43 30.94 12.36
N LEU A 380 -17.24 30.03 11.81
CA LEU A 380 -16.91 28.60 11.75
C LEU A 380 -15.57 28.39 11.03
N ARG A 381 -15.39 29.00 9.86
CA ARG A 381 -14.16 28.88 9.06
C ARG A 381 -12.93 29.31 9.86
N LYS A 382 -13.00 30.46 10.56
CA LYS A 382 -11.91 30.95 11.41
C LYS A 382 -11.54 29.95 12.52
N ASN A 383 -12.52 29.26 13.10
CA ASN A 383 -12.26 28.25 14.11
C ASN A 383 -11.66 26.97 13.51
N VAL A 384 -12.11 26.56 12.32
CA VAL A 384 -11.51 25.45 11.57
C VAL A 384 -10.05 25.74 11.20
N GLU A 385 -9.75 26.96 10.74
CA GLU A 385 -8.38 27.38 10.41
C GLU A 385 -7.46 27.33 11.63
N LYS A 386 -7.93 27.83 12.79
CA LYS A 386 -7.18 27.74 14.05
C LYS A 386 -6.91 26.30 14.46
N LEU A 387 -7.89 25.41 14.31
CA LEU A 387 -7.75 24.00 14.62
C LEU A 387 -6.80 23.31 13.63
N TRP A 388 -6.90 23.63 12.34
CA TRP A 388 -6.02 23.10 11.29
C TRP A 388 -4.55 23.37 11.60
N VAL A 389 -4.20 24.58 12.03
CA VAL A 389 -2.82 24.92 12.43
C VAL A 389 -2.33 24.01 13.57
N ARG A 390 -3.20 23.60 14.50
CA ARG A 390 -2.82 22.68 15.59
C ARG A 390 -2.65 21.25 15.10
N LEU A 391 -3.55 20.78 14.22
CA LEU A 391 -3.50 19.42 13.65
C LEU A 391 -2.33 19.23 12.68
N ALA A 392 -1.98 20.27 11.91
CA ALA A 392 -0.87 20.24 10.97
C ALA A 392 0.49 20.43 11.66
N LYS A 393 0.57 21.13 12.80
CA LYS A 393 1.83 21.28 13.57
C LYS A 393 2.24 20.04 14.36
N SER A 394 1.35 19.09 14.59
CA SER A 394 1.74 17.77 15.15
C SER A 394 2.51 16.89 14.14
N GLU A 395 2.93 17.44 12.99
CA GLU A 395 3.77 16.79 11.98
C GLU A 395 5.28 16.86 12.25
N ASP A 396 5.73 17.77 13.12
CA ASP A 396 7.15 18.06 13.40
C ASP A 396 7.75 17.26 14.57
#